data_AF-A0A016SZC3-F1
#
_entry.id   AF-A0A016SZC3-F1
#
_cell.length_a   1.000
_cell.length_b   1.000
_cell.length_c   1.000
_cell.angle_alpha   90.00
_cell.angle_beta   90.00
_cell.angle_gamma   90.00
#
_symmetry.space_group_name_H-M   'P 1'
#
loop_
_entity.id
_entity.type
_entity.pdbx_description
1 polymer ?
#
loop_
_entity_poly.entity_id
_entity_poly.type
_entity_poly.pdbx_seq_one_letter_code
_entity_poly.pdbx_strand_id
1 'polypeptide(L)'
;MELIQLVAKVSSQKTDGYAPFDVILPVVMNVTRLGGSKVPVYVSAGYGIELDLATTLVLSTAENRICKPIRTADLYSRDKVREYFDG
;
A
#
# COMPACT_ATOMS: atom_id res chain seq x y z
N MET A 1 -0.69 0.44 23.32
CA MET A 1 -1.97 -0.11 22.81
C MET A 1 -1.60 -1.17 21.81
N GLU A 2 -2.02 -2.42 22.02
CA GLU A 2 -1.71 -3.48 21.06
C GLU A 2 -2.44 -3.26 19.74
N LEU A 3 -1.85 -3.67 18.62
CA LEU A 3 -2.40 -3.49 17.26
C LEU A 3 -3.87 -3.94 17.17
N ILE A 4 -4.21 -5.07 17.80
CA ILE A 4 -5.57 -5.62 17.82
C ILE A 4 -6.57 -4.66 18.47
N GLN A 5 -6.18 -4.01 19.57
CA GLN A 5 -7.04 -3.05 20.27
C GLN A 5 -7.22 -1.77 19.45
N LEU A 6 -6.18 -1.34 18.74
CA LEU A 6 -6.27 -0.18 17.86
C LEU A 6 -7.18 -0.45 16.66
N VAL A 7 -7.05 -1.63 16.04
CA VAL A 7 -7.91 -2.06 14.94
C VAL A 7 -9.37 -2.08 15.42
N ALA A 8 -9.67 -2.72 16.55
CA ALA A 8 -11.02 -2.74 17.12
C ALA A 8 -11.57 -1.33 17.40
N LYS A 9 -10.71 -0.41 17.89
CA LYS A 9 -11.10 0.98 18.13
C LYS A 9 -11.46 1.71 16.83
N VAL A 10 -10.67 1.57 15.76
CA VAL A 10 -10.98 2.21 14.47
C VAL A 10 -12.22 1.58 13.84
N SER A 11 -12.33 0.25 13.86
CA SER A 11 -13.47 -0.49 13.29
C SER A 11 -14.82 -0.21 13.99
N SER A 12 -14.82 0.32 15.21
CA SER A 12 -16.04 0.68 15.94
C SER A 12 -16.53 2.11 15.68
N GLN A 13 -15.81 2.90 14.87
CA GLN A 13 -16.21 4.26 14.52
C GLN A 13 -17.41 4.24 13.56
N LYS A 14 -18.34 5.17 13.77
CA LYS A 14 -19.58 5.28 12.97
C LYS A 14 -19.42 6.16 11.72
N THR A 15 -18.29 6.81 11.58
CA THR A 15 -17.91 7.70 10.48
C THR A 15 -16.48 7.38 10.07
N ASP A 16 -16.08 7.75 8.85
CA ASP A 16 -14.71 7.57 8.37
C ASP A 16 -13.71 8.22 9.33
N GLY A 17 -12.60 7.52 9.62
CA GLY A 17 -11.60 7.98 10.57
C GLY A 17 -10.31 7.17 10.52
N TYR A 18 -9.29 7.66 11.22
CA TYR A 18 -7.96 7.05 11.29
C TYR A 18 -7.38 7.14 12.70
N ALA A 19 -6.39 6.30 13.00
CA ALA A 19 -5.62 6.39 14.23
C ALA A 19 -4.13 6.13 13.94
N PRO A 20 -3.21 6.94 14.49
CA PRO A 20 -1.78 6.74 14.28
C PRO A 20 -1.31 5.45 14.95
N PHE A 21 -0.44 4.72 14.26
CA PHE A 21 0.20 3.51 14.76
C PHE A 21 1.65 3.45 14.28
N ASP A 22 2.59 3.45 15.20
CA ASP A 22 4.00 3.32 14.89
C ASP A 22 4.36 1.84 14.71
N VAL A 23 4.70 1.46 13.48
CA VAL A 23 5.24 0.13 13.17
C VAL A 23 6.76 0.18 13.33
N ILE A 24 7.28 -0.32 14.45
CA ILE A 24 8.73 -0.50 14.65
C ILE A 24 9.00 -2.00 14.79
N LEU A 25 9.32 -2.64 13.67
CA LEU A 25 9.73 -4.05 13.62
C LEU A 25 10.85 -4.23 12.57
N PRO A 26 11.73 -5.23 12.71
CA PRO A 26 12.53 -5.69 11.58
C PRO A 26 11.57 -6.30 10.55
N VAL A 27 11.11 -5.49 9.60
CA VAL A 27 10.26 -5.95 8.51
C VAL A 27 11.15 -6.52 7.41
N VAL A 28 11.04 -7.82 7.17
CA VAL A 28 11.63 -8.43 5.98
C VAL A 28 10.85 -7.91 4.76
N MET A 29 11.58 -7.31 3.81
CA MET A 29 11.03 -6.76 2.58
C MET A 29 11.72 -7.39 1.39
N ASN A 30 10.96 -7.62 0.32
CA ASN A 30 11.52 -8.05 -0.96
C ASN A 30 11.80 -6.82 -1.83
N VAL A 31 13.03 -6.73 -2.33
CA VAL A 31 13.42 -5.72 -3.33
C VAL A 31 13.31 -6.38 -4.70
N THR A 32 12.39 -5.89 -5.53
CA THR A 32 12.10 -6.53 -6.82
C THR A 32 12.15 -5.55 -7.99
N ARG A 33 12.54 -6.07 -9.15
CA ARG A 33 12.61 -5.33 -10.40
C ARG A 33 11.33 -5.58 -11.20
N LEU A 34 10.58 -4.51 -11.48
CA LEU A 34 9.30 -4.58 -12.20
C LEU A 34 9.37 -3.95 -13.59
N GLY A 35 8.71 -4.59 -14.56
CA GLY A 35 8.47 -4.05 -15.90
C GLY A 35 9.73 -3.54 -16.62
N GLY A 36 10.87 -4.22 -16.43
CA GLY A 36 12.16 -3.83 -17.04
C GLY A 36 12.83 -2.57 -16.44
N SER A 37 12.21 -1.89 -15.48
CA SER A 37 12.73 -0.68 -14.83
C SER A 37 14.12 -0.91 -14.21
N LYS A 38 15.05 0.04 -14.35
CA LYS A 38 16.35 0.01 -13.65
C LYS A 38 16.22 0.30 -12.16
N VAL A 39 15.15 0.96 -11.74
CA VAL A 39 14.90 1.30 -10.34
C VAL A 39 13.95 0.26 -9.75
N PRO A 40 14.34 -0.44 -8.68
CA PRO A 40 13.50 -1.46 -8.05
C PRO A 40 12.33 -0.83 -7.27
N VAL A 41 11.45 -1.70 -6.81
CA VAL A 41 10.43 -1.40 -5.80
C VAL A 41 10.64 -2.28 -4.58
N TYR A 42 10.14 -1.79 -3.45
CA TYR A 42 10.19 -2.48 -2.17
C TYR A 42 8.80 -3.04 -1.89
N VAL A 43 8.71 -4.33 -1.61
CA VAL A 43 7.47 -5.02 -1.26
C VAL A 43 7.56 -5.48 0.19
N SER A 44 6.61 -5.05 1.01
CA SER A 44 6.35 -5.59 2.34
C SER A 44 4.99 -6.29 2.37
N ALA A 45 4.85 -7.25 3.28
CA ALA A 45 3.56 -7.83 3.59
C ALA A 45 2.72 -6.87 4.44
N GLY A 46 1.45 -6.72 4.08
CA GLY A 46 0.44 -6.07 4.91
C GLY A 46 -0.15 -7.03 5.93
N TYR A 47 -1.46 -6.91 6.20
CA TYR A 47 -2.18 -7.82 7.09
C TYR A 47 -2.75 -9.03 6.32
N GLY A 48 -2.60 -10.24 6.88
CA GLY A 48 -3.25 -11.46 6.38
C GLY A 48 -2.67 -12.02 5.09
N ILE A 49 -1.40 -11.72 4.76
CA ILE A 49 -0.74 -12.21 3.56
C ILE A 49 0.74 -12.51 3.81
N GLU A 50 1.22 -13.62 3.28
CA GLU A 50 2.65 -13.96 3.31
C GLU A 50 3.45 -13.09 2.34
N LEU A 51 4.69 -12.75 2.70
CA LEU A 51 5.54 -11.85 1.91
C LEU A 51 5.79 -12.36 0.48
N ASP A 52 6.01 -13.67 0.31
CA ASP A 52 6.25 -14.26 -1.00
C ASP A 52 5.01 -14.15 -1.89
N LEU A 53 3.83 -14.46 -1.34
CA LEU A 53 2.57 -14.32 -2.07
C LEU A 53 2.31 -12.86 -2.46
N ALA A 54 2.52 -11.91 -1.54
CA ALA A 54 2.39 -10.49 -1.83
C ALA A 54 3.35 -10.06 -2.97
N THR A 55 4.58 -10.56 -2.95
CA THR A 55 5.59 -10.28 -3.98
C THR A 55 5.18 -10.84 -5.34
N THR A 56 4.68 -12.08 -5.39
CA THR A 56 4.17 -12.70 -6.63
C THR A 56 2.99 -11.92 -7.21
N LEU A 57 2.06 -11.46 -6.37
CA LEU A 57 0.92 -10.64 -6.81
C LEU A 57 1.39 -9.32 -7.42
N VAL A 58 2.32 -8.62 -6.75
CA VAL A 58 2.91 -7.38 -7.27
C VAL A 58 3.58 -7.61 -8.62
N LEU A 59 4.37 -8.68 -8.76
CA LEU A 59 5.03 -9.05 -10.02
C LEU A 59 4.03 -9.34 -11.14
N SER A 60 2.97 -10.12 -10.85
CA SER A 60 1.98 -10.53 -11.85
C SER A 60 1.12 -9.39 -12.38
N THR A 61 1.00 -8.30 -11.63
CA THR A 61 0.15 -7.15 -11.97
C THR A 61 0.95 -5.95 -12.47
N ALA A 62 2.27 -6.09 -12.61
CA ALA A 62 3.14 -5.03 -13.08
C ALA A 62 3.27 -5.02 -14.61
N GLU A 63 2.66 -4.02 -15.24
CA GLU A 63 2.88 -3.74 -16.67
C GLU A 63 4.15 -2.89 -16.89
N ASN A 64 4.54 -2.09 -15.89
CA ASN A 64 5.70 -1.21 -15.88
C ASN A 64 6.40 -1.27 -14.50
N ARG A 65 7.15 -0.24 -14.11
CA ARG A 65 7.78 -0.16 -12.76
C ARG A 65 6.77 -0.29 -11.61
N ILE A 66 5.54 0.17 -11.80
CA ILE A 66 4.50 0.22 -10.77
C ILE A 66 3.40 -0.78 -11.13
N CYS A 67 2.94 -1.57 -10.16
CA CYS A 67 1.83 -2.48 -10.39
C CYS A 67 0.53 -1.72 -10.71
N LYS A 68 -0.29 -2.33 -11.57
CA LYS A 68 -1.48 -1.70 -12.15
C LYS A 68 -2.43 -1.09 -11.10
N PRO A 69 -2.78 -1.79 -9.99
CA PRO A 69 -3.70 -1.23 -9.00
C PRO A 69 -3.19 0.08 -8.38
N ILE A 70 -1.90 0.14 -8.04
CA ILE A 70 -1.28 1.33 -7.45
C ILE A 70 -1.20 2.45 -8.50
N ARG A 71 -0.84 2.13 -9.75
CA ARG A 71 -0.78 3.12 -10.81
C ARG A 71 -2.15 3.76 -11.09
N THR A 72 -3.21 2.96 -11.13
CA THR A 72 -4.56 3.47 -11.33
C THR A 72 -5.02 4.34 -10.16
N ALA A 73 -4.75 3.93 -8.92
CA ALA A 73 -5.10 4.73 -7.74
C ALA A 73 -4.33 6.05 -7.67
N ASP A 74 -3.03 6.06 -8.02
CA ASP A 74 -2.20 7.28 -8.08
C ASP A 74 -2.70 8.29 -9.12
N LEU A 75 -3.12 7.82 -10.31
CA LEU A 75 -3.68 8.73 -11.31
C LEU A 75 -5.02 9.32 -10.85
N TYR A 76 -5.91 8.47 -10.34
CA TYR A 76 -7.22 8.90 -9.85
C TYR A 76 -7.12 9.90 -8.69
N SER A 77 -6.23 9.65 -7.73
CA SER A 77 -6.04 10.56 -6.58
C SER A 77 -5.51 11.93 -7.01
N ARG A 78 -4.59 11.98 -7.98
CA ARG A 78 -4.10 13.24 -8.56
C ARG A 78 -5.19 14.03 -9.25
N ASP A 79 -6.07 13.35 -9.99
CA ASP A 79 -7.19 14.00 -10.65
C ASP A 79 -8.16 14.60 -9.63
N LYS A 80 -8.43 13.90 -8.52
CA LYS A 80 -9.26 14.42 -7.43
C LYS A 80 -8.63 15.60 -6.67
N VAL A 81 -7.32 15.56 -6.46
CA VAL A 81 -6.60 16.70 -5.86
C VAL A 81 -6.71 17.93 -6.75
N ARG A 82 -6.51 17.77 -8.07
CA ARG A 82 -6.68 18.88 -9.03
C ARG A 82 -8.10 19.43 -9.02
N GLU A 83 -9.12 18.57 -9.04
CA GLU A 83 -10.52 19.00 -8.96
C GLU A 83 -10.80 19.84 -7.69
N TYR A 84 -10.18 19.49 -6.57
CA TYR A 84 -10.38 20.20 -5.31
C TYR A 84 -9.65 21.55 -5.22
N PHE A 85 -8.46 21.69 -5.83
CA PHE A 85 -7.61 22.87 -5.69
C PHE A 85 -7.60 23.81 -6.91
N ASP A 86 -7.82 23.29 -8.12
CA ASP A 86 -7.78 24.04 -9.38
C ASP A 86 -9.18 24.35 -9.94
N GLY A 87 -10.24 23.90 -9.24
CA GLY A 87 -11.66 24.06 -9.60
C GLY A 87 -12.31 25.32 -9.03
#